data_AF-A0A453AV05-F1
#
_entry.id   AF-A0A453AV05-F1
#
_cell.length_a   1.000
_cell.length_b   1.000
_cell.length_c   1.000
_cell.angle_alpha   90.00
_cell.angle_beta   90.00
_cell.angle_gamma   90.00
#
_symmetry.space_group_name_H-M   'P 1'
#
loop_
_entity.id
_entity.type
_entity.pdbx_description
1 polymer ?
#
loop_
_entity_poly.entity_id
_entity_poly.type
_entity_poly.pdbx_seq_one_letter_code
_entity_poly.pdbx_strand_id
1 'polypeptide(L)'
;MDQPGNVSIADGVHDTVRIRFYRDYITELKKAIDNGARVVGYFAWSLLDNFEWRLGYTARFGIVYVDFNTLKRYPKDSALWFKNMLSEKKRG
;
A
#
# COMPACT_ATOMS: atom_id res chain seq x y z
N MET A 1 0.94 0.71 9.46
CA MET A 1 0.67 0.68 7.99
C MET A 1 1.98 0.88 7.26
N ASP A 2 2.80 1.78 7.76
CA ASP A 2 4.23 1.87 7.56
C ASP A 2 5.01 0.65 8.10
N GLN A 3 6.23 0.53 7.60
CA GLN A 3 7.28 -0.35 8.13
C GLN A 3 8.50 0.51 8.54
N PRO A 4 9.34 0.02 9.45
CA PRO A 4 10.62 0.67 9.77
C PRO A 4 11.52 0.82 8.54
N GLY A 5 12.24 1.93 8.45
CA GLY A 5 13.11 2.25 7.31
C GLY A 5 14.30 1.30 7.13
N ASN A 6 14.73 0.67 8.23
CA ASN A 6 15.83 -0.30 8.28
C ASN A 6 15.40 -1.75 8.02
N VAL A 7 14.14 -2.01 7.66
CA VAL A 7 13.67 -3.35 7.31
C VAL A 7 14.43 -3.89 6.10
N SER A 8 14.81 -5.17 6.16
CA SER A 8 15.48 -5.85 5.04
C SER A 8 14.56 -5.90 3.81
N ILE A 9 15.12 -6.12 2.62
CA ILE A 9 14.30 -6.31 1.40
C ILE A 9 13.41 -7.54 1.57
N ALA A 10 13.95 -8.65 2.07
CA ALA A 10 13.24 -9.92 2.23
C ALA A 10 12.03 -9.79 3.16
N ASP A 11 12.17 -9.07 4.28
CA ASP A 11 11.05 -8.83 5.21
C ASP A 11 10.14 -7.70 4.72
N GLY A 12 10.71 -6.68 4.08
CA GLY A 12 10.02 -5.48 3.63
C GLY A 12 9.00 -5.73 2.53
N VAL A 13 9.24 -6.72 1.66
CA VAL A 13 8.30 -7.10 0.58
C VAL A 13 7.08 -7.87 1.10
N HIS A 14 7.19 -8.55 2.24
CA HIS A 14 6.10 -9.33 2.84
C HIS A 14 5.29 -8.51 3.85
N ASP A 15 4.48 -7.58 3.34
CA ASP A 15 3.81 -6.54 4.12
C ASP A 15 2.32 -6.82 4.43
N THR A 16 2.04 -7.97 5.03
CA THR A 16 0.67 -8.42 5.35
C THR A 16 -0.14 -7.44 6.22
N VAL A 17 0.52 -6.71 7.12
CA VAL A 17 -0.11 -5.64 7.93
C VAL A 17 -0.63 -4.50 7.04
N ARG A 18 0.10 -4.15 5.97
CA ARG A 18 -0.31 -3.12 5.00
C ARG A 18 -1.48 -3.61 4.15
N ILE A 19 -1.48 -4.88 3.72
CA ILE A 19 -2.64 -5.49 3.05
C ILE A 19 -3.89 -5.41 3.93
N ARG A 20 -3.78 -5.82 5.21
CA ARG A 20 -4.90 -5.75 6.16
C ARG A 20 -5.40 -4.31 6.30
N PHE A 21 -4.49 -3.35 6.46
CA PHE A 21 -4.87 -1.94 6.55
C PHE A 21 -5.69 -1.49 5.33
N TYR A 22 -5.20 -1.75 4.11
CA TYR A 22 -5.92 -1.33 2.91
C TYR A 22 -7.26 -2.03 2.75
N ARG A 23 -7.32 -3.34 2.99
CA ARG A 23 -8.56 -4.11 2.94
C ARG A 23 -9.59 -3.53 3.91
N ASP A 24 -9.21 -3.34 5.16
CA ASP A 24 -10.12 -2.88 6.22
C ASP A 24 -10.65 -1.46 5.88
N TYR A 25 -9.80 -0.53 5.42
CA TYR A 25 -10.22 0.83 5.02
C TYR A 25 -11.08 0.86 3.74
N ILE A 26 -10.77 0.02 2.74
CA ILE A 26 -11.57 -0.07 1.52
C ILE A 26 -12.95 -0.69 1.82
N THR A 27 -13.03 -1.64 2.76
CA THR A 27 -14.31 -2.18 3.24
C THR A 27 -15.17 -1.09 3.88
N GLU A 28 -14.62 -0.26 4.77
CA GLU A 28 -15.39 0.84 5.37
C GLU A 28 -15.76 1.92 4.34
N LEU A 29 -14.87 2.22 3.38
CA LEU A 29 -15.18 3.13 2.28
C LEU A 29 -16.34 2.61 1.44
N LYS A 30 -16.38 1.30 1.16
CA LYS A 30 -17.48 0.65 0.45
C LYS A 30 -18.79 0.78 1.21
N LYS A 31 -18.80 0.58 2.54
CA LYS A 31 -20.01 0.81 3.36
C LYS A 31 -20.48 2.26 3.30
N ALA A 32 -19.56 3.23 3.32
CA ALA A 32 -19.92 4.64 3.17
C ALA A 32 -20.58 4.92 1.81
N ILE A 33 -20.04 4.33 0.73
CA ILE A 33 -20.63 4.41 -0.62
C ILE A 33 -22.03 3.78 -0.65
N ASP A 34 -22.19 2.60 -0.04
CA ASP A 34 -23.49 1.91 0.03
C ASP A 34 -24.53 2.69 0.83
N ASN A 35 -24.09 3.52 1.77
CA ASN A 35 -24.94 4.44 2.55
C ASN A 35 -25.14 5.82 1.88
N GLY A 36 -24.76 5.98 0.61
CA GLY A 36 -25.06 7.17 -0.19
C GLY A 36 -23.92 8.19 -0.31
N ALA A 37 -22.73 7.93 0.24
CA ALA A 37 -21.59 8.82 0.04
C ALA A 37 -21.10 8.77 -1.41
N ARG A 38 -20.91 9.93 -2.04
CA ARG A 38 -20.36 10.03 -3.41
C ARG A 38 -18.84 10.00 -3.38
N VAL A 39 -18.26 8.81 -3.57
CA VAL A 39 -16.81 8.59 -3.70
C VAL A 39 -16.49 8.19 -5.13
N VAL A 40 -15.56 8.91 -5.78
CA VAL A 40 -15.20 8.69 -7.19
C VAL A 40 -13.80 8.13 -7.41
N GLY A 41 -13.01 8.01 -6.34
CA GLY A 41 -11.64 7.50 -6.43
C GLY A 41 -11.02 7.24 -5.06
N TYR A 42 -9.95 6.44 -5.09
CA TYR A 42 -9.13 6.10 -3.93
C TYR A 42 -7.66 6.10 -4.36
N PHE A 43 -6.80 6.75 -3.59
CA PHE A 43 -5.36 6.79 -3.84
C PHE A 43 -4.62 6.24 -2.61
N ALA A 44 -3.87 5.17 -2.83
CA ALA A 44 -2.98 4.63 -1.81
C ALA A 44 -1.74 5.54 -1.69
N TRP A 45 -1.48 6.05 -0.49
CA TRP A 45 -0.17 6.62 -0.16
C TRP A 45 0.75 5.47 0.27
N SER A 46 1.77 5.11 -0.49
CA SER A 46 2.22 5.70 -1.75
C SER A 46 2.67 4.61 -2.73
N LEU A 47 3.00 5.01 -3.97
CA LEU A 47 3.52 4.07 -4.95
C LEU A 47 4.87 3.50 -4.51
N LEU A 48 5.81 4.37 -4.10
CA LEU A 48 7.18 4.00 -3.75
C LEU A 48 7.48 4.38 -2.29
N ASP A 49 8.32 3.58 -1.64
CA ASP A 49 9.04 4.08 -0.46
C ASP A 49 9.78 5.37 -0.82
N ASN A 50 9.59 6.42 -0.02
CA ASN A 50 10.03 7.77 -0.34
C ASN A 50 10.50 8.51 0.94
N PHE A 51 10.80 9.80 0.81
CA PHE A 51 11.22 10.64 1.93
C PHE A 51 9.99 11.15 2.71
N GLU A 52 9.82 10.65 3.93
CA GLU A 52 8.65 10.93 4.78
C GLU A 52 8.88 12.13 5.70
N TRP A 53 9.22 13.29 5.10
CA TRP A 53 9.33 14.58 5.79
C TRP A 53 10.26 14.55 7.01
N ARG A 54 9.73 14.81 8.21
CA ARG A 54 10.50 14.80 9.46
C ARG A 54 11.08 13.43 9.80
N LEU A 55 10.50 12.36 9.27
CA LEU A 55 10.99 10.99 9.48
C LEU A 55 12.10 10.61 8.48
N GLY A 56 12.33 11.43 7.45
CA GLY A 56 13.22 11.07 6.35
C GLY A 56 12.91 9.68 5.79
N TYR A 57 13.92 8.83 5.63
CA TYR A 57 13.76 7.46 5.13
C TYR A 57 13.55 6.41 6.24
N THR A 58 13.24 6.83 7.47
CA THR A 58 13.07 5.91 8.61
C THR A 58 11.68 5.28 8.69
N ALA A 59 10.75 5.68 7.81
CA ALA A 59 9.44 5.07 7.64
C ALA A 59 9.20 4.74 6.16
N ARG A 60 8.52 3.61 5.91
CA ARG A 60 8.25 3.09 4.57
C ARG A 60 6.75 2.90 4.35
N PHE A 61 6.16 3.76 3.53
CA PHE A 61 4.72 3.73 3.20
C PHE A 61 4.41 3.09 1.84
N GLY A 62 5.41 2.93 0.97
CA GLY A 62 5.21 2.51 -0.40
C GLY A 62 4.66 1.10 -0.50
N ILE A 63 3.83 0.85 -1.52
CA ILE A 63 3.48 -0.51 -1.95
C ILE A 63 4.61 -1.15 -2.80
N VAL A 64 5.62 -0.37 -3.17
CA VAL A 64 6.86 -0.83 -3.80
C VAL A 64 8.04 -0.46 -2.89
N TYR A 65 8.83 -1.46 -2.52
CA TYR A 65 10.06 -1.27 -1.77
C TYR A 65 11.10 -0.61 -2.68
N VAL A 66 11.80 0.40 -2.16
CA VAL A 66 12.97 1.01 -2.80
C VAL A 66 14.20 0.75 -1.95
N ASP A 67 15.18 0.07 -2.53
CA ASP A 67 16.52 0.04 -1.95
C ASP A 67 17.19 1.39 -2.22
N PHE A 68 17.40 2.20 -1.19
CA PHE A 68 17.95 3.55 -1.35
C PHE A 68 19.43 3.57 -1.71
N ASN A 69 20.16 2.45 -1.55
CA ASN A 69 21.56 2.37 -1.96
C ASN A 69 21.70 2.13 -3.47
N THR A 70 20.81 1.32 -4.05
CA THR A 70 20.89 0.91 -5.47
C THR A 70 19.79 1.53 -6.34
N LEU A 71 18.79 2.15 -5.72
CA LEU A 71 17.54 2.59 -6.32
C LEU A 71 16.74 1.46 -6.97
N LYS A 72 17.01 0.18 -6.68
CA LYS A 72 16.21 -0.91 -7.23
C LYS A 72 14.83 -0.96 -6.58
N ARG A 73 13.80 -1.28 -7.38
CA ARG A 73 12.39 -1.33 -6.98
C ARG A 73 11.91 -2.78 -6.89
N TYR A 74 11.19 -3.10 -5.82
CA TYR A 74 10.63 -4.43 -5.57
C TYR A 74 9.16 -4.29 -5.20
N PRO A 75 8.21 -4.75 -6.03
CA PRO A 75 6.80 -4.77 -5.65
C PRO A 75 6.63 -5.57 -4.36
N LYS A 76 5.91 -5.00 -3.39
CA LYS A 76 5.55 -5.70 -2.15
C LYS A 76 4.29 -6.53 -2.38
N ASP A 77 3.97 -7.41 -1.45
CA ASP A 77 2.74 -8.21 -1.48
C ASP A 77 1.49 -7.32 -1.56
N SER A 78 1.51 -6.14 -0.93
CA SER A 78 0.43 -5.14 -1.05
C SER A 78 0.22 -4.62 -2.47
N ALA A 79 1.27 -4.44 -3.28
CA ALA A 79 1.13 -4.07 -4.69
C ALA A 79 0.50 -5.20 -5.51
N LEU A 80 0.91 -6.44 -5.26
CA LEU A 80 0.32 -7.62 -5.92
C LEU A 80 -1.14 -7.82 -5.49
N TRP A 81 -1.44 -7.57 -4.22
CA TRP A 81 -2.81 -7.59 -3.70
C TRP A 81 -3.70 -6.56 -4.39
N PHE A 82 -3.25 -5.30 -4.52
CA PHE A 82 -3.98 -4.28 -5.29
C PHE A 82 -4.21 -4.71 -6.74
N LYS A 83 -3.17 -5.24 -7.41
CA LYS A 83 -3.30 -5.76 -8.78
C LYS A 83 -4.39 -6.84 -8.86
N ASN A 84 -4.38 -7.80 -7.94
CA ASN A 84 -5.34 -8.90 -7.93
C ASN A 84 -6.76 -8.38 -7.66
N MET A 85 -6.95 -7.58 -6.60
CA MET A 85 -8.23 -6.97 -6.24
C MET A 85 -8.85 -6.15 -7.39
N LEU A 86 -8.02 -5.43 -8.16
CA LEU A 86 -8.48 -4.66 -9.32
C LEU A 86 -8.76 -5.53 -10.55
N SER A 87 -8.09 -6.68 -10.67
CA SER A 87 -8.25 -7.61 -11.79
C SER A 87 -9.41 -8.58 -11.63
N GLU A 88 -9.91 -8.78 -10.40
CA GLU A 88 -11.13 -9.53 -10.15
C GLU A 88 -12.29 -8.83 -10.87
N LYS A 89 -12.68 -9.41 -12.01
CA LYS A 89 -13.83 -8.93 -12.81
C LYS A 89 -15.00 -8.70 -11.87
N LYS A 90 -15.64 -7.54 -12.00
CA LYS A 90 -16.99 -7.30 -11.46
C LYS A 90 -17.86 -8.50 -11.85
N ARG A 91 -18.16 -9.40 -10.90
CA ARG A 91 -19.34 -10.26 -10.98
C ARG A 91 -20.51 -9.31 -10.78
N GLY A 92 -20.89 -8.66 -11.88
CA GLY A 92 -22.22 -8.06 -12.02
C GLY A 92 -23.25 -9.15 -12.16
#